data_AF-A0A3R6RKL0-F1
#
_entry.id   AF-A0A3R6RKL0-F1
#
_cell.length_a   1.000
_cell.length_b   1.000
_cell.length_c   1.000
_cell.angle_alpha   90.00
_cell.angle_beta   90.00
_cell.angle_gamma   90.00
#
_symmetry.space_group_name_H-M   'P 1'
#
loop_
_entity.id
_entity.type
_entity.pdbx_description
1 polymer ?
#
loop_
_entity_poly.entity_id
_entity_poly.type
_entity_poly.pdbx_seq_one_letter_code
_entity_poly.pdbx_strand_id
1 'polypeptide(L)'
;MIKNRLRFACVGIIGSILALVLILAPVPSHAKEKAKDDGSVAALEKKMLAKSTKKISFRQGKIRSTSGKVWKKGKKIKKSEKILSIKKKGWYTLCVTTTSGKKKLTHLYFEKKKYEITINQTVHKSVGYYYIASQDKKELVMEVKNSSMAENAAVSLWTKGDNACRMWKVESAGGKKIRLKNENSSLYLTYHKASNSLVQKKYSKKDNNQIFSLYQGSGGSTYLKCVGAKAFVCAEGNTLTLGTRKRNKKWRFVWEKIAKPTPAAFVSGATYPARLLVGHAFTLKGMIASRYSISLFSVSVYDKSGKVMLQKKWNGDSCFGTVSTADSAITFGKLTEGTYRYLVAIRDVTKTDIILINREFTVGALSGGSNMTLSYDAAKIAAVGYQSNGTALEKKACASYALAYCNAILTGTVTSPHSYWSSSTNVDCVWSKGGYTTKSYASEAAVLQAAYNELMAGKPSILHVTGNTPQHWITIIGCKKTGDGSGISVSDLVAIDPWDGKVITVSDKYKVKTSYRLGVKS
;
A
#
# COMPACT_ATOMS: atom_id res chain seq x y z
N MET A 1 -20.94 -56.60 35.59
CA MET A 1 -20.21 -57.89 35.49
C MET A 1 -18.71 -57.65 35.64
N ILE A 2 -18.03 -58.52 36.40
CA ILE A 2 -16.66 -59.07 36.20
C ILE A 2 -15.61 -58.09 35.60
N LYS A 3 -14.73 -57.46 36.39
CA LYS A 3 -13.50 -57.96 37.09
C LYS A 3 -12.37 -58.49 36.18
N ASN A 4 -11.26 -57.75 36.14
CA ASN A 4 -9.96 -58.13 36.75
C ASN A 4 -9.06 -56.88 36.88
N ARG A 5 -8.46 -56.49 38.01
CA ARG A 5 -7.53 -57.19 38.96
C ARG A 5 -6.20 -57.56 38.28
N LEU A 6 -4.99 -57.44 38.87
CA LEU A 6 -4.42 -56.87 40.12
C LEU A 6 -2.90 -56.64 39.83
N ARG A 7 -2.00 -55.95 40.56
CA ARG A 7 -1.86 -55.42 41.94
C ARG A 7 -1.26 -53.98 41.86
N PHE A 8 -1.20 -53.09 42.85
CA PHE A 8 -0.98 -53.11 44.31
C PHE A 8 0.44 -53.47 44.80
N ALA A 9 1.15 -52.45 45.28
CA ALA A 9 1.93 -52.49 46.53
C ALA A 9 2.00 -51.07 47.13
N CYS A 10 1.38 -50.86 48.28
CA CYS A 10 1.63 -49.69 49.13
C CYS A 10 2.69 -50.05 50.16
N VAL A 11 3.56 -49.11 50.55
CA VAL A 11 3.95 -48.81 51.95
C VAL A 11 4.47 -47.37 51.97
N GLY A 12 3.99 -46.54 52.90
CA GLY A 12 4.56 -45.22 53.14
C GLY A 12 5.68 -45.28 54.18
N ILE A 13 6.75 -44.51 53.99
CA ILE A 13 7.79 -44.31 55.01
C ILE A 13 8.04 -42.81 55.20
N ILE A 14 8.00 -42.41 56.46
CA ILE A 14 8.29 -41.05 56.93
C ILE A 14 9.80 -40.79 56.84
N GLY A 15 10.16 -39.60 56.35
CA GLY A 15 11.43 -38.95 56.70
C GLY A 15 12.70 -39.50 56.06
N SER A 16 13.21 -38.78 55.06
CA SER A 16 14.64 -38.44 54.96
C SER A 16 14.84 -37.36 53.90
N ILE A 17 15.30 -36.19 54.33
CA ILE A 17 15.84 -35.17 53.41
C ILE A 17 17.19 -35.68 52.93
N LEU A 18 17.21 -36.43 51.82
CA LEU A 18 18.45 -36.79 51.17
C LEU A 18 18.99 -35.53 50.47
N ALA A 19 19.81 -34.78 51.19
CA ALA A 19 20.56 -33.67 50.63
C ALA A 19 21.50 -34.21 49.54
N LEU A 20 21.05 -34.18 48.29
CA LEU A 20 21.87 -34.54 47.14
C LEU A 20 22.94 -33.46 46.95
N VAL A 21 24.05 -33.62 47.68
CA VAL A 21 25.27 -32.84 47.49
C VAL A 21 25.81 -33.21 46.11
N LEU A 22 25.32 -32.49 45.11
CA LEU A 22 25.88 -32.45 43.78
C LEU A 22 27.29 -31.88 43.93
N ILE A 23 28.26 -32.78 44.05
CA ILE A 23 29.68 -32.45 43.99
C ILE A 23 29.91 -31.89 42.59
N LEU A 24 29.82 -30.56 42.48
CA LEU A 24 30.19 -29.79 41.32
C LEU A 24 31.69 -30.01 41.10
N ALA A 25 32.01 -31.06 40.35
CA ALA A 25 33.36 -31.33 39.86
C ALA A 25 33.93 -30.00 39.34
N PRO A 26 35.09 -29.55 39.85
CA PRO A 26 35.53 -28.18 39.65
C PRO A 26 35.73 -27.94 38.17
N VAL A 27 34.77 -27.22 37.55
CA VAL A 27 34.74 -26.92 36.11
C VAL A 27 36.16 -26.53 35.69
N PRO A 28 36.79 -27.26 34.74
CA PRO A 28 38.20 -27.12 34.45
C PRO A 28 38.57 -25.65 34.25
N SER A 29 39.70 -25.23 34.82
CA SER A 29 40.15 -23.82 34.79
C SER A 29 40.10 -23.24 33.36
N HIS A 30 40.41 -24.07 32.37
CA HIS A 30 40.39 -23.76 30.95
C HIS A 30 38.96 -23.52 30.41
N ALA A 31 37.95 -24.29 30.82
CA ALA A 31 36.55 -24.04 30.46
C ALA A 31 36.04 -22.72 31.11
N LYS A 32 36.40 -22.47 32.37
CA LYS A 32 36.15 -21.20 33.08
C LYS A 32 36.92 -20.00 32.49
N GLU A 33 38.00 -20.21 31.74
CA GLU A 33 38.76 -19.15 31.05
C GLU A 33 38.19 -18.89 29.66
N LYS A 34 37.89 -19.93 28.89
CA LYS A 34 37.27 -19.86 27.55
C LYS A 34 35.95 -19.07 27.59
N ALA A 35 35.06 -19.41 28.52
CA ALA A 35 33.79 -18.69 28.72
C ALA A 35 33.95 -17.20 29.08
N LYS A 36 35.13 -16.75 29.54
CA LYS A 36 35.44 -15.33 29.80
C LYS A 36 36.01 -14.61 28.57
N ASP A 37 36.64 -15.36 27.66
CA ASP A 37 37.14 -14.85 26.38
C ASP A 37 35.99 -14.55 25.41
N ASP A 38 35.00 -15.45 25.34
CA ASP A 38 33.89 -15.41 24.37
C ASP A 38 33.08 -14.09 24.40
N GLY A 39 32.99 -13.41 25.55
CA GLY A 39 32.34 -12.11 25.69
C GLY A 39 33.22 -10.87 25.46
N SER A 40 34.55 -11.03 25.41
CA SER A 40 35.49 -9.91 25.54
C SER A 40 35.60 -9.04 24.28
N VAL A 41 35.52 -9.65 23.08
CA VAL A 41 35.45 -8.89 21.81
C VAL A 41 34.17 -8.06 21.77
N ALA A 42 33.00 -8.68 22.00
CA ALA A 42 31.71 -8.00 21.98
C ALA A 42 31.65 -6.83 22.99
N ALA A 43 32.28 -6.99 24.16
CA ALA A 43 32.42 -5.93 25.15
C ALA A 43 33.28 -4.75 24.67
N LEU A 44 34.41 -5.02 24.00
CA LEU A 44 35.24 -3.98 23.35
C LEU A 44 34.46 -3.25 22.25
N GLU A 45 33.80 -3.99 21.36
CA GLU A 45 33.00 -3.46 20.25
C GLU A 45 31.88 -2.53 20.73
N LYS A 46 31.19 -2.91 21.82
CA LYS A 46 30.19 -2.07 22.50
C LYS A 46 30.76 -0.73 22.95
N LYS A 47 32.02 -0.67 23.39
CA LYS A 47 32.72 0.60 23.72
C LYS A 47 33.15 1.37 22.47
N MET A 48 33.58 0.69 21.40
CA MET A 48 34.00 1.32 20.14
C MET A 48 32.85 2.09 19.46
N LEU A 49 31.62 1.56 19.52
CA LEU A 49 30.42 2.14 18.88
C LEU A 49 29.66 3.17 19.75
N ALA A 50 30.06 3.40 21.00
CA ALA A 50 29.36 4.30 21.91
C ALA A 50 29.59 5.79 21.54
N LYS A 51 28.51 6.59 21.50
CA LYS A 51 28.53 8.04 21.18
C LYS A 51 29.54 8.80 22.05
N SER A 52 29.63 8.43 23.32
CA SER A 52 30.51 9.06 24.30
C SER A 52 31.99 8.72 24.14
N THR A 53 32.40 7.71 23.37
CA THR A 53 33.81 7.29 23.32
C THR A 53 34.65 8.24 22.47
N LYS A 54 35.69 8.86 23.05
CA LYS A 54 36.70 9.66 22.33
C LYS A 54 37.92 8.80 21.95
N LYS A 55 38.48 8.07 22.91
CA LYS A 55 39.70 7.24 22.74
C LYS A 55 39.55 5.92 23.51
N ILE A 56 40.16 4.85 22.99
CA ILE A 56 40.37 3.59 23.69
C ILE A 56 41.87 3.29 23.76
N SER A 57 42.36 2.97 24.96
CA SER A 57 43.67 2.38 25.19
C SER A 57 43.51 1.07 25.95
N PHE A 58 44.43 0.13 25.77
CA PHE A 58 44.45 -1.15 26.48
C PHE A 58 45.84 -1.49 27.01
N ARG A 59 45.88 -2.24 28.12
CA ARG A 59 47.12 -2.73 28.75
C ARG A 59 46.82 -4.03 29.51
N GLN A 60 47.79 -4.93 29.57
CA GLN A 60 47.69 -6.19 30.31
C GLN A 60 47.62 -5.93 31.83
N GLY A 61 46.91 -6.79 32.56
CA GLY A 61 46.65 -6.72 34.00
C GLY A 61 45.31 -6.06 34.37
N LYS A 62 44.85 -6.29 35.60
CA LYS A 62 43.67 -5.63 36.20
C LYS A 62 44.06 -4.26 36.80
N ILE A 63 44.25 -3.27 35.95
CA ILE A 63 44.67 -1.91 36.35
C ILE A 63 43.47 -1.12 36.88
N ARG A 64 43.52 -0.63 38.14
CA ARG A 64 42.47 0.19 38.77
C ARG A 64 42.64 1.71 38.59
N SER A 65 43.85 2.19 38.27
CA SER A 65 44.13 3.64 38.12
C SER A 65 43.81 4.19 36.73
N THR A 66 43.29 5.41 36.67
CA THR A 66 43.05 6.19 35.43
C THR A 66 44.16 7.21 35.11
N SER A 67 45.22 7.26 35.93
CA SER A 67 46.31 8.26 35.85
C SER A 67 47.00 8.31 34.48
N GLY A 68 47.32 9.52 34.01
CA GLY A 68 48.03 9.72 32.75
C GLY A 68 49.36 8.96 32.69
N LYS A 69 50.14 8.95 33.79
CA LYS A 69 51.42 8.24 33.90
C LYS A 69 51.26 6.73 33.63
N VAL A 70 50.23 6.09 34.21
CA VAL A 70 49.93 4.65 34.06
C VAL A 70 49.56 4.28 32.62
N TRP A 71 48.86 5.18 31.92
CA TRP A 71 48.34 4.96 30.57
C TRP A 71 49.24 5.49 29.44
N LYS A 72 50.37 6.16 29.74
CA LYS A 72 51.44 6.44 28.74
C LYS A 72 51.94 5.14 28.10
N LYS A 73 52.12 4.07 28.89
CA LYS A 73 52.53 2.72 28.44
C LYS A 73 51.38 1.88 27.85
N GLY A 74 50.17 2.43 27.69
CA GLY A 74 48.99 1.71 27.18
C GLY A 74 48.85 1.82 25.66
N LYS A 75 48.74 0.69 24.95
CA LYS A 75 48.58 0.66 23.49
C LYS A 75 47.22 1.29 23.12
N LYS A 76 47.18 2.13 22.07
CA LYS A 76 45.95 2.73 21.56
C LYS A 76 45.22 1.73 20.63
N ILE A 77 43.89 1.66 20.70
CA ILE A 77 43.06 0.94 19.72
C ILE A 77 42.34 1.98 18.86
N LYS A 78 42.52 1.93 17.54
CA LYS A 78 41.79 2.81 16.61
C LYS A 78 40.31 2.39 16.57
N LYS A 79 39.36 3.32 16.45
CA LYS A 79 37.93 2.96 16.28
C LYS A 79 37.67 2.12 15.02
N SER A 80 38.55 2.20 14.03
CA SER A 80 38.53 1.45 12.77
C SER A 80 39.41 0.19 12.78
N GLU A 81 39.98 -0.19 13.93
CA GLU A 81 40.85 -1.37 14.04
C GLU A 81 40.09 -2.64 13.66
N LYS A 82 40.67 -3.48 12.80
CA LYS A 82 40.02 -4.73 12.33
C LYS A 82 40.49 -5.95 13.11
N ILE A 83 41.71 -5.93 13.62
CA ILE A 83 42.34 -7.08 14.28
C ILE A 83 42.95 -6.62 15.61
N LEU A 84 42.58 -7.28 16.70
CA LEU A 84 43.24 -7.12 17.99
C LEU A 84 44.21 -8.29 18.20
N SER A 85 45.52 -8.03 18.14
CA SER A 85 46.55 -9.04 18.43
C SER A 85 46.88 -9.07 19.92
N ILE A 86 46.61 -10.18 20.60
CA ILE A 86 46.94 -10.42 22.01
C ILE A 86 48.17 -11.34 22.10
N LYS A 87 49.25 -10.84 22.70
CA LYS A 87 50.56 -11.54 22.74
C LYS A 87 50.73 -12.51 23.92
N LYS A 88 49.95 -12.36 24.99
CA LYS A 88 49.98 -13.20 26.20
C LYS A 88 48.54 -13.41 26.68
N LYS A 89 48.18 -14.60 27.14
CA LYS A 89 46.85 -14.82 27.73
C LYS A 89 46.71 -14.07 29.06
N GLY A 90 45.49 -13.75 29.45
CA GLY A 90 45.19 -13.19 30.77
C GLY A 90 44.25 -11.98 30.75
N TRP A 91 44.19 -11.29 31.88
CA TRP A 91 43.40 -10.07 32.02
C TRP A 91 44.03 -8.88 31.30
N TYR A 92 43.17 -8.05 30.70
CA TYR A 92 43.49 -6.75 30.13
C TYR A 92 42.51 -5.70 30.65
N THR A 93 42.98 -4.49 30.91
CA THR A 93 42.12 -3.33 31.16
C THR A 93 42.01 -2.49 29.89
N LEU A 94 40.78 -2.16 29.50
CA LEU A 94 40.46 -1.06 28.59
C LEU A 94 40.28 0.23 29.39
N CYS A 95 41.01 1.29 29.03
CA CYS A 95 40.69 2.67 29.41
C CYS A 95 39.97 3.36 28.26
N VAL A 96 38.69 3.66 28.48
CA VAL A 96 37.83 4.41 27.55
C VAL A 96 37.78 5.86 28.03
N THR A 97 38.38 6.78 27.29
CA THR A 97 38.24 8.22 27.51
C THR A 97 36.99 8.71 26.78
N THR A 98 36.09 9.41 27.47
CA THR A 98 34.87 9.95 26.87
C THR A 98 35.12 11.27 26.13
N THR A 99 34.12 11.72 25.38
CA THR A 99 34.06 13.06 24.77
C THR A 99 34.19 14.15 25.82
N SER A 100 33.55 13.98 26.98
CA SER A 100 33.67 14.83 28.18
C SER A 100 34.94 14.61 29.02
N GLY A 101 35.99 13.99 28.46
CA GLY A 101 37.26 13.75 29.15
C GLY A 101 37.27 12.65 30.23
N LYS A 102 36.13 12.33 30.83
CA LYS A 102 35.98 11.28 31.87
C LYS A 102 36.57 9.94 31.39
N LYS A 103 37.31 9.25 32.25
CA LYS A 103 37.91 7.93 31.95
C LYS A 103 37.11 6.83 32.62
N LYS A 104 36.73 5.80 31.87
CA LYS A 104 36.08 4.58 32.39
C LYS A 104 36.96 3.37 32.12
N LEU A 105 37.15 2.53 33.14
CA LEU A 105 37.91 1.29 33.04
C LEU A 105 36.95 0.11 32.77
N THR A 106 37.43 -0.93 32.12
CA THR A 106 36.70 -2.19 31.92
C THR A 106 37.72 -3.31 31.82
N HIS A 107 37.58 -4.36 32.63
CA HIS A 107 38.47 -5.53 32.61
C HIS A 107 37.88 -6.60 31.69
N LEU A 108 38.70 -7.14 30.81
CA LEU A 108 38.37 -8.19 29.86
C LEU A 108 39.40 -9.31 29.97
N TYR A 109 39.01 -10.54 29.67
CA TYR A 109 39.94 -11.68 29.59
C TYR A 109 40.20 -11.97 28.12
N PHE A 110 41.47 -12.19 27.75
CA PHE A 110 41.82 -12.59 26.39
C PHE A 110 42.81 -13.76 26.39
N GLU A 111 42.58 -14.74 25.54
CA GLU A 111 43.58 -15.73 25.13
C GLU A 111 44.66 -15.15 24.19
N LYS A 112 45.79 -15.85 24.04
CA LYS A 112 46.89 -15.50 23.12
C LYS A 112 46.51 -15.83 21.66
N LYS A 113 45.71 -14.99 21.02
CA LYS A 113 45.37 -15.10 19.59
C LYS A 113 45.15 -13.73 18.93
N LYS A 114 44.91 -13.73 17.61
CA LYS A 114 44.40 -12.58 16.87
C LYS A 114 42.88 -12.65 16.88
N TYR A 115 42.22 -11.59 17.35
CA TYR A 115 40.77 -11.48 17.33
C TYR A 115 40.35 -10.60 16.17
N GLU A 116 39.34 -11.02 15.41
CA GLU A 116 38.64 -10.11 14.52
C GLU A 116 37.74 -9.17 15.32
N ILE A 117 37.73 -7.90 14.93
CA ILE A 117 36.77 -6.91 15.39
C ILE A 117 35.65 -6.90 14.36
N THR A 118 34.71 -7.83 14.50
CA THR A 118 33.59 -8.12 13.59
C THR A 118 32.82 -6.87 13.15
N ILE A 119 32.57 -5.89 14.03
CA ILE A 119 31.93 -4.62 13.66
C ILE A 119 32.74 -3.78 12.64
N ASN A 120 34.04 -4.04 12.51
CA ASN A 120 34.94 -3.38 11.56
C ASN A 120 35.28 -4.26 10.34
N GLN A 121 34.73 -5.48 10.28
CA GLN A 121 34.80 -6.32 9.10
C GLN A 121 33.75 -5.94 8.07
N THR A 122 34.13 -6.07 6.80
CA THR A 122 33.22 -5.88 5.67
C THR A 122 32.50 -7.19 5.33
N VAL A 123 31.19 -7.10 5.21
CA VAL A 123 30.32 -8.23 4.85
C VAL A 123 30.00 -8.20 3.36
N HIS A 124 29.89 -9.38 2.77
CA HIS A 124 29.45 -9.53 1.38
C HIS A 124 27.92 -9.42 1.30
N LYS A 125 27.40 -8.91 0.18
CA LYS A 125 25.98 -8.92 -0.15
C LYS A 125 25.84 -9.47 -1.57
N SER A 126 25.08 -10.55 -1.72
CA SER A 126 24.85 -11.17 -3.02
C SER A 126 24.11 -10.23 -3.96
N VAL A 127 24.48 -10.29 -5.24
CA VAL A 127 23.79 -9.61 -6.34
C VAL A 127 22.31 -10.02 -6.37
N GLY A 128 21.45 -9.06 -6.70
CA GLY A 128 20.00 -9.25 -6.73
C GLY A 128 19.24 -7.99 -6.32
N TYR A 129 17.93 -8.12 -6.19
CA TYR A 129 17.02 -7.02 -5.87
C TYR A 129 16.67 -7.01 -4.38
N TYR A 130 16.59 -5.80 -3.82
CA TYR A 130 16.35 -5.61 -2.39
C TYR A 130 15.48 -4.40 -2.08
N TYR A 131 14.65 -4.54 -1.05
CA TYR A 131 14.27 -3.41 -0.21
C TYR A 131 15.37 -3.16 0.84
N ILE A 132 15.65 -1.88 1.11
CA ILE A 132 16.63 -1.45 2.12
C ILE A 132 15.89 -0.67 3.20
N ALA A 133 15.47 -1.37 4.26
CA ALA A 133 14.67 -0.81 5.34
C ALA A 133 15.53 -0.18 6.45
N SER A 134 15.03 0.86 7.12
CA SER A 134 15.68 1.39 8.32
C SER A 134 15.50 0.44 9.52
N GLN A 135 16.57 0.18 10.28
CA GLN A 135 16.46 -0.60 11.52
C GLN A 135 15.74 0.17 12.65
N ASP A 136 15.58 1.49 12.50
CA ASP A 136 14.86 2.39 13.41
C ASP A 136 13.35 2.40 13.14
N LYS A 137 13.00 2.37 11.85
CA LYS A 137 11.66 2.44 11.27
C LYS A 137 11.56 1.35 10.19
N LYS A 138 11.19 0.13 10.60
CA LYS A 138 11.26 -1.07 9.74
C LYS A 138 10.26 -1.04 8.58
N GLU A 139 9.17 -0.30 8.76
CA GLU A 139 8.12 -0.01 7.80
C GLU A 139 8.57 0.94 6.67
N LEU A 140 9.65 1.69 6.88
CA LEU A 140 10.20 2.60 5.87
C LEU A 140 11.42 2.02 5.16
N VAL A 141 11.39 2.10 3.83
CA VAL A 141 12.44 1.65 2.91
C VAL A 141 13.05 2.82 2.15
N MET A 142 14.28 2.64 1.69
CA MET A 142 14.98 3.62 0.85
C MET A 142 14.27 3.81 -0.49
N GLU A 143 13.77 5.01 -0.78
CA GLU A 143 13.12 5.35 -2.05
C GLU A 143 13.80 6.54 -2.75
N VAL A 144 13.71 6.57 -4.07
CA VAL A 144 13.87 7.79 -4.87
C VAL A 144 12.56 8.58 -4.78
N LYS A 145 12.63 9.80 -4.23
CA LYS A 145 11.46 10.61 -3.91
C LYS A 145 10.59 10.85 -5.14
N ASN A 146 9.28 10.70 -4.96
CA ASN A 146 8.25 10.89 -6.00
C ASN A 146 8.46 10.01 -7.25
N SER A 147 9.20 8.90 -7.15
CA SER A 147 9.58 8.05 -8.29
C SER A 147 10.35 8.77 -9.41
N SER A 148 11.00 9.90 -9.09
CA SER A 148 11.65 10.75 -10.09
C SER A 148 12.67 10.01 -10.95
N MET A 149 12.67 10.32 -12.25
CA MET A 149 13.62 9.80 -13.23
C MET A 149 14.89 10.65 -13.37
N ALA A 150 14.95 11.82 -12.72
CA ALA A 150 16.01 12.81 -12.92
C ALA A 150 17.29 12.51 -12.12
N GLU A 151 18.44 12.94 -12.64
CA GLU A 151 19.68 12.99 -11.86
C GLU A 151 19.57 14.01 -10.71
N ASN A 152 20.29 13.76 -9.63
CA ASN A 152 20.24 14.50 -8.36
C ASN A 152 18.90 14.41 -7.60
N ALA A 153 17.90 13.66 -8.08
CA ALA A 153 16.69 13.41 -7.30
C ALA A 153 17.02 12.78 -5.94
N ALA A 154 16.37 13.30 -4.89
CA ALA A 154 16.68 12.96 -3.52
C ALA A 154 16.30 11.50 -3.17
N VAL A 155 17.15 10.84 -2.41
CA VAL A 155 16.88 9.51 -1.85
C VAL A 155 16.57 9.63 -0.37
N SER A 156 15.44 9.07 0.03
CA SER A 156 14.83 9.24 1.37
C SER A 156 14.27 7.92 1.89
N LEU A 157 13.61 7.94 3.06
CA LEU A 157 12.85 6.82 3.60
C LEU A 157 11.35 7.06 3.44
N TRP A 158 10.64 6.07 2.90
CA TRP A 158 9.19 6.12 2.72
C TRP A 158 8.55 4.76 2.98
N THR A 159 7.24 4.74 3.21
CA THR A 159 6.46 3.53 3.47
C THR A 159 6.70 2.49 2.37
N LYS A 160 7.00 1.26 2.78
CA LYS A 160 7.16 0.13 1.86
C LYS A 160 5.91 -0.03 0.99
N GLY A 161 6.12 -0.14 -0.32
CA GLY A 161 5.12 -0.47 -1.33
C GLY A 161 5.80 -1.10 -2.53
N ASP A 162 5.04 -1.52 -3.54
CA ASP A 162 5.57 -2.32 -4.65
C ASP A 162 6.23 -1.48 -5.77
N ASN A 163 6.08 -0.15 -5.77
CA ASN A 163 6.72 0.73 -6.75
C ASN A 163 8.26 0.51 -6.82
N ALA A 164 8.79 0.36 -8.04
CA ALA A 164 10.20 0.06 -8.33
C ALA A 164 11.17 1.16 -7.83
N CYS A 165 10.68 2.38 -7.56
CA CYS A 165 11.47 3.47 -7.00
C CYS A 165 11.98 3.19 -5.56
N ARG A 166 11.37 2.21 -4.88
CA ARG A 166 11.75 1.69 -3.54
C ARG A 166 12.69 0.50 -3.60
N MET A 167 13.02 0.00 -4.79
CA MET A 167 13.75 -1.23 -5.01
C MET A 167 15.14 -0.95 -5.57
N TRP A 168 16.14 -1.66 -5.03
CA TRP A 168 17.54 -1.45 -5.37
C TRP A 168 18.19 -2.75 -5.82
N LYS A 169 18.74 -2.76 -7.02
CA LYS A 169 19.61 -3.81 -7.52
C LYS A 169 21.01 -3.62 -6.91
N VAL A 170 21.47 -4.62 -6.17
CA VAL A 170 22.86 -4.72 -5.69
C VAL A 170 23.73 -5.25 -6.81
N GLU A 171 24.78 -4.49 -7.15
CA GLU A 171 25.78 -4.86 -8.15
C GLU A 171 27.19 -4.83 -7.54
N SER A 172 28.11 -5.64 -8.07
CA SER A 172 29.49 -5.68 -7.57
C SER A 172 30.25 -4.40 -7.94
N ALA A 173 31.06 -3.90 -7.00
CA ALA A 173 32.04 -2.82 -7.23
C ALA A 173 33.49 -3.29 -6.99
N GLY A 174 33.72 -4.60 -7.04
CA GLY A 174 35.01 -5.24 -6.77
C GLY A 174 35.23 -5.57 -5.29
N GLY A 175 35.67 -6.81 -5.01
CA GLY A 175 35.80 -7.33 -3.65
C GLY A 175 34.44 -7.33 -2.92
N LYS A 176 34.43 -6.96 -1.63
CA LYS A 176 33.21 -6.85 -0.81
C LYS A 176 32.52 -5.46 -0.91
N LYS A 177 32.67 -4.75 -2.04
CA LYS A 177 32.05 -3.44 -2.28
C LYS A 177 30.88 -3.59 -3.26
N ILE A 178 29.88 -2.74 -3.11
CA ILE A 178 28.66 -2.75 -3.94
C ILE A 178 28.37 -1.38 -4.55
N ARG A 179 27.61 -1.40 -5.64
CA ARG A 179 26.78 -0.29 -6.12
C ARG A 179 25.32 -0.64 -5.91
N LEU A 180 24.48 0.39 -5.82
CA LEU A 180 23.02 0.28 -5.68
C LEU A 180 22.38 1.03 -6.83
N LYS A 181 21.80 0.29 -7.79
CA LYS A 181 21.05 0.83 -8.92
C LYS A 181 19.57 0.83 -8.56
N ASN A 182 18.89 1.97 -8.68
CA ASN A 182 17.45 2.05 -8.49
C ASN A 182 16.74 1.36 -9.68
N GLU A 183 15.74 0.53 -9.39
CA GLU A 183 15.11 -0.26 -10.46
C GLU A 183 14.18 0.58 -11.35
N ASN A 184 13.58 1.65 -10.84
CA ASN A 184 12.73 2.53 -11.63
C ASN A 184 13.53 3.42 -12.59
N SER A 185 14.47 4.20 -12.06
CA SER A 185 15.22 5.19 -12.84
C SER A 185 16.43 4.63 -13.59
N SER A 186 16.87 3.42 -13.24
CA SER A 186 18.17 2.87 -13.61
C SER A 186 19.39 3.70 -13.19
N LEU A 187 19.22 4.72 -12.34
CA LEU A 187 20.29 5.56 -11.79
C LEU A 187 20.85 4.97 -10.48
N TYR A 188 22.04 5.43 -10.08
CA TYR A 188 22.80 4.86 -8.98
C TYR A 188 22.76 5.73 -7.73
N LEU A 189 22.58 5.10 -6.57
CA LEU A 189 22.69 5.74 -5.27
C LEU A 189 24.06 6.42 -5.14
N THR A 190 24.06 7.72 -4.91
CA THR A 190 25.25 8.56 -4.91
C THR A 190 25.23 9.46 -3.68
N TYR A 191 26.35 9.55 -2.96
CA TYR A 191 26.51 10.59 -1.94
C TYR A 191 26.70 11.97 -2.59
N HIS A 192 25.85 12.93 -2.23
CA HIS A 192 25.95 14.31 -2.66
C HIS A 192 26.63 15.17 -1.59
N LYS A 193 27.89 15.55 -1.84
CA LYS A 193 28.72 16.27 -0.88
C LYS A 193 28.14 17.63 -0.45
N ALA A 194 27.58 18.39 -1.39
CA ALA A 194 27.11 19.76 -1.13
C ALA A 194 25.95 19.81 -0.11
N SER A 195 25.05 18.81 -0.14
CA SER A 195 23.89 18.71 0.75
C SER A 195 24.03 17.68 1.88
N ASN A 196 25.21 17.05 2.01
CA ASN A 196 25.46 15.90 2.89
C ASN A 196 24.35 14.81 2.85
N SER A 197 23.80 14.54 1.66
CA SER A 197 22.63 13.67 1.49
C SER A 197 22.88 12.56 0.46
N LEU A 198 21.90 11.66 0.29
CA LEU A 198 21.87 10.70 -0.80
C LEU A 198 20.95 11.18 -1.94
N VAL A 199 21.42 10.99 -3.17
CA VAL A 199 20.69 11.26 -4.42
C VAL A 199 20.90 10.11 -5.39
N GLN A 200 20.26 10.13 -6.56
CA GLN A 200 20.61 9.26 -7.69
C GLN A 200 21.40 10.00 -8.79
N LYS A 201 22.34 9.34 -9.47
CA LYS A 201 23.08 9.86 -10.65
C LYS A 201 23.34 8.77 -11.69
N LYS A 202 23.71 9.15 -12.91
CA LYS A 202 24.21 8.20 -13.92
C LYS A 202 25.45 7.44 -13.41
N TYR A 203 25.64 6.22 -13.91
CA TYR A 203 26.80 5.40 -13.55
C TYR A 203 28.13 6.12 -13.85
N SER A 204 29.05 6.12 -12.88
CA SER A 204 30.44 6.49 -13.12
C SER A 204 31.39 5.47 -12.47
N LYS A 205 32.26 4.86 -13.29
CA LYS A 205 33.31 3.96 -12.81
C LYS A 205 34.28 4.66 -11.84
N LYS A 206 34.53 5.95 -12.06
CA LYS A 206 35.45 6.80 -11.28
C LYS A 206 34.82 7.40 -10.01
N ASP A 207 33.49 7.49 -9.92
CA ASP A 207 32.84 8.10 -8.76
C ASP A 207 32.77 7.15 -7.55
N ASN A 208 33.71 7.36 -6.61
CA ASN A 208 33.73 6.64 -5.34
C ASN A 208 32.53 6.96 -4.42
N ASN A 209 31.73 7.99 -4.71
CA ASN A 209 30.51 8.31 -3.96
C ASN A 209 29.32 7.39 -4.30
N GLN A 210 29.43 6.61 -5.38
CA GLN A 210 28.47 5.56 -5.76
C GLN A 210 28.80 4.18 -5.15
N ILE A 211 29.97 4.06 -4.51
CA ILE A 211 30.49 2.77 -4.03
C ILE A 211 30.28 2.68 -2.52
N PHE A 212 29.67 1.58 -2.08
CA PHE A 212 29.39 1.32 -0.67
C PHE A 212 30.09 0.04 -0.19
N SER A 213 30.53 0.05 1.07
CA SER A 213 31.01 -1.12 1.80
C SER A 213 30.07 -1.39 2.98
N LEU A 214 29.60 -2.63 3.11
CA LEU A 214 28.73 -3.02 4.20
C LEU A 214 29.55 -3.54 5.39
N TYR A 215 29.13 -3.20 6.61
CA TYR A 215 29.74 -3.69 7.85
C TYR A 215 28.67 -4.35 8.72
N GLN A 216 29.05 -5.41 9.45
CA GLN A 216 28.11 -6.17 10.28
C GLN A 216 27.50 -5.29 11.39
N GLY A 217 26.17 -5.36 11.52
CA GLY A 217 25.40 -4.82 12.64
C GLY A 217 24.83 -5.93 13.51
N SER A 218 24.18 -5.56 14.62
CA SER A 218 23.46 -6.52 15.47
C SER A 218 22.07 -6.83 14.90
N GLY A 219 21.58 -8.07 15.08
CA GLY A 219 20.21 -8.45 14.71
C GLY A 219 19.96 -8.41 13.20
N GLY A 220 20.84 -9.03 12.40
CA GLY A 220 20.72 -9.13 10.94
C GLY A 220 20.96 -7.84 10.14
N SER A 221 20.99 -6.67 10.80
CA SER A 221 21.22 -5.38 10.15
C SER A 221 22.68 -5.14 9.74
N THR A 222 22.91 -4.22 8.80
CA THR A 222 24.26 -3.77 8.39
C THR A 222 24.39 -2.25 8.42
N TYR A 223 25.62 -1.76 8.52
CA TYR A 223 25.97 -0.36 8.32
C TYR A 223 26.45 -0.14 6.88
N LEU A 224 25.89 0.84 6.17
CA LEU A 224 26.32 1.23 4.82
C LEU A 224 27.40 2.32 4.94
N LYS A 225 28.60 2.08 4.44
CA LYS A 225 29.68 3.08 4.35
C LYS A 225 29.90 3.51 2.91
N CYS A 226 29.73 4.80 2.60
CA CYS A 226 30.16 5.36 1.33
C CYS A 226 31.70 5.40 1.29
N VAL A 227 32.30 4.93 0.19
CA VAL A 227 33.74 4.87 0.00
C VAL A 227 34.33 6.27 -0.19
N GLY A 228 33.75 7.08 -1.10
CA GLY A 228 34.19 8.45 -1.39
C GLY A 228 34.09 9.37 -0.17
N ALA A 229 32.94 9.40 0.49
CA ALA A 229 32.71 10.19 1.70
C ALA A 229 33.52 9.70 2.93
N LYS A 230 34.00 8.45 2.90
CA LYS A 230 34.59 7.71 4.04
C LYS A 230 33.67 7.63 5.27
N ALA A 231 32.38 7.96 5.11
CA ALA A 231 31.36 8.11 6.14
C ALA A 231 30.23 7.08 5.98
N PHE A 232 29.40 6.93 7.01
CA PHE A 232 28.30 5.96 7.05
C PHE A 232 26.95 6.64 6.87
N VAL A 233 26.01 5.94 6.24
CA VAL A 233 24.63 6.41 6.06
C VAL A 233 23.89 6.39 7.40
N CYS A 234 23.07 7.42 7.63
CA CYS A 234 22.25 7.62 8.80
C CYS A 234 20.86 8.10 8.39
N ALA A 235 19.80 7.53 8.98
CA ALA A 235 18.45 8.06 8.91
C ALA A 235 18.26 9.18 9.94
N GLU A 236 17.70 10.32 9.54
CA GLU A 236 17.27 11.41 10.42
C GLU A 236 15.86 11.85 10.00
N GLY A 237 14.84 11.46 10.78
CA GLY A 237 13.44 11.54 10.35
C GLY A 237 13.17 10.57 9.21
N ASN A 238 12.93 11.11 8.01
CA ASN A 238 12.84 10.38 6.75
C ASN A 238 14.02 10.70 5.80
N THR A 239 14.93 11.60 6.19
CA THR A 239 16.08 12.01 5.38
C THR A 239 17.26 11.06 5.59
N LEU A 240 18.07 10.85 4.55
CA LEU A 240 19.29 10.05 4.62
C LEU A 240 20.53 10.96 4.48
N THR A 241 21.33 11.03 5.55
CA THR A 241 22.55 11.83 5.64
C THR A 241 23.77 10.93 5.90
N LEU A 242 24.99 11.49 5.84
CA LEU A 242 26.21 10.75 6.17
C LEU A 242 26.94 11.31 7.39
N GLY A 243 27.66 10.43 8.10
CA GLY A 243 28.57 10.85 9.17
C GLY A 243 29.33 9.71 9.88
N THR A 244 29.73 9.97 11.13
CA THR A 244 30.47 8.99 11.96
C THR A 244 29.54 7.92 12.54
N ARG A 245 29.81 6.65 12.22
CA ARG A 245 29.06 5.47 12.69
C ARG A 245 28.86 5.45 14.21
N LYS A 246 27.61 5.19 14.63
CA LYS A 246 27.21 5.01 16.04
C LYS A 246 26.41 3.70 16.18
N ARG A 247 26.29 3.16 17.40
CA ARG A 247 25.51 1.92 17.66
C ARG A 247 24.00 2.05 17.37
N ASN A 248 23.46 3.28 17.24
CA ASN A 248 22.02 3.49 17.23
C ASN A 248 21.33 2.85 16.01
N LYS A 249 20.05 2.45 16.18
CA LYS A 249 19.22 1.84 15.14
C LYS A 249 19.25 2.65 13.83
N LYS A 250 19.15 3.98 13.89
CA LYS A 250 19.22 4.90 12.73
C LYS A 250 20.48 4.83 11.83
N TRP A 251 21.53 4.13 12.22
CA TRP A 251 22.74 3.91 11.40
C TRP A 251 22.74 2.57 10.67
N ARG A 252 21.70 1.76 10.86
CA ARG A 252 21.66 0.36 10.47
C ARG A 252 20.46 0.11 9.58
N PHE A 253 20.64 -0.78 8.61
CA PHE A 253 19.66 -1.08 7.59
C PHE A 253 19.44 -2.58 7.50
N VAL A 254 18.19 -2.98 7.30
CA VAL A 254 17.76 -4.36 7.07
C VAL A 254 17.54 -4.53 5.57
N TRP A 255 17.84 -5.72 5.06
CA TRP A 255 17.87 -5.98 3.62
C TRP A 255 16.98 -7.18 3.29
N GLU A 256 15.82 -6.92 2.74
CA GLU A 256 14.87 -7.94 2.29
C GLU A 256 15.15 -8.24 0.82
N LYS A 257 15.50 -9.50 0.51
CA LYS A 257 15.74 -9.92 -0.88
C LYS A 257 14.40 -10.14 -1.56
N ILE A 258 14.27 -9.63 -2.78
CA ILE A 258 13.06 -9.76 -3.61
C ILE A 258 13.44 -10.28 -5.00
N ALA A 259 12.43 -10.74 -5.76
CA ALA A 259 12.56 -10.93 -7.20
C ALA A 259 12.70 -9.58 -7.91
N LYS A 260 13.08 -9.59 -9.20
CA LYS A 260 12.94 -8.38 -10.03
C LYS A 260 11.44 -8.03 -10.11
N PRO A 261 11.01 -6.79 -9.86
CA PRO A 261 9.62 -6.39 -10.07
C PRO A 261 9.22 -6.55 -11.54
N THR A 262 8.12 -7.25 -11.79
CA THR A 262 7.47 -7.29 -13.11
C THR A 262 6.67 -6.01 -13.36
N PRO A 263 6.61 -5.50 -14.60
CA PRO A 263 5.65 -4.47 -14.99
C PRO A 263 4.22 -4.85 -14.57
N ALA A 264 3.53 -3.90 -13.92
CA ALA A 264 2.16 -4.06 -13.45
C ALA A 264 1.58 -2.67 -13.18
N ALA A 265 0.29 -2.48 -13.48
CA ALA A 265 -0.43 -1.27 -13.16
C ALA A 265 -1.93 -1.57 -13.00
N PHE A 266 -2.63 -0.69 -12.30
CA PHE A 266 -4.07 -0.79 -12.08
C PHE A 266 -4.71 0.61 -12.14
N VAL A 267 -6.03 0.63 -12.33
CA VAL A 267 -6.85 1.83 -12.28
C VAL A 267 -7.94 1.65 -11.22
N SER A 268 -8.23 2.71 -10.46
CA SER A 268 -9.28 2.73 -9.44
C SER A 268 -10.20 3.93 -9.63
N GLY A 269 -11.48 3.79 -9.24
CA GLY A 269 -12.48 4.85 -9.39
C GLY A 269 -12.73 5.29 -10.84
N ALA A 270 -12.51 4.39 -11.81
CA ALA A 270 -12.63 4.72 -13.23
C ALA A 270 -14.08 4.77 -13.70
N THR A 271 -14.41 5.74 -14.56
CA THR A 271 -15.66 5.75 -15.33
C THR A 271 -15.41 5.24 -16.75
N TYR A 272 -16.41 4.56 -17.32
CA TYR A 272 -16.43 4.12 -18.71
C TYR A 272 -17.89 4.10 -19.20
N PRO A 273 -18.15 4.45 -20.47
CA PRO A 273 -19.49 4.37 -21.04
C PRO A 273 -19.91 2.90 -21.24
N ALA A 274 -21.22 2.67 -21.27
CA ALA A 274 -21.83 1.40 -21.67
C ALA A 274 -22.83 1.61 -22.82
N ARG A 275 -23.67 2.65 -22.70
CA ARG A 275 -24.46 3.23 -23.80
C ARG A 275 -24.39 4.76 -23.68
N LEU A 276 -24.31 5.46 -24.81
CA LEU A 276 -24.42 6.91 -24.92
C LEU A 276 -25.48 7.27 -25.97
N LEU A 277 -26.11 8.41 -25.80
CA LEU A 277 -26.93 9.02 -26.84
C LEU A 277 -26.03 9.84 -27.79
N VAL A 278 -26.38 9.88 -29.08
CA VAL A 278 -25.72 10.78 -30.04
C VAL A 278 -25.73 12.22 -29.50
N GLY A 279 -24.64 12.95 -29.73
CA GLY A 279 -24.46 14.32 -29.25
C GLY A 279 -24.06 14.47 -27.77
N HIS A 280 -24.21 13.43 -26.95
CA HIS A 280 -24.01 13.56 -25.49
C HIS A 280 -22.55 13.37 -25.05
N ALA A 281 -22.14 14.19 -24.07
CA ALA A 281 -20.83 14.08 -23.44
C ALA A 281 -20.77 12.94 -22.41
N PHE A 282 -19.56 12.47 -22.10
CA PHE A 282 -19.31 11.51 -21.03
C PHE A 282 -18.03 11.88 -20.29
N THR A 283 -18.07 11.93 -18.96
CA THR A 283 -16.93 12.36 -18.12
C THR A 283 -16.02 11.21 -17.74
N LEU A 284 -14.73 11.35 -18.04
CA LEU A 284 -13.64 10.44 -17.72
C LEU A 284 -13.04 10.72 -16.35
N LYS A 285 -13.07 9.69 -15.49
CA LYS A 285 -12.46 9.65 -14.16
C LYS A 285 -11.63 8.39 -14.02
N GLY A 286 -10.74 8.37 -13.02
CA GLY A 286 -9.96 7.20 -12.63
C GLY A 286 -8.53 7.56 -12.24
N MET A 287 -8.04 6.99 -11.14
CA MET A 287 -6.66 7.11 -10.69
C MET A 287 -5.86 5.91 -11.16
N ILE A 288 -4.74 6.15 -11.83
CA ILE A 288 -3.81 5.12 -12.32
C ILE A 288 -2.64 5.02 -11.35
N ALA A 289 -2.29 3.80 -10.95
CA ALA A 289 -1.08 3.48 -10.22
C ALA A 289 -0.30 2.39 -10.95
N SER A 290 1.00 2.60 -11.12
CA SER A 290 1.91 1.73 -11.85
C SER A 290 3.12 1.38 -11.00
N ARG A 291 3.65 0.17 -11.17
CA ARG A 291 4.85 -0.29 -10.45
C ARG A 291 6.09 0.48 -10.89
N TYR A 292 6.19 0.80 -12.17
CA TYR A 292 7.24 1.64 -12.75
C TYR A 292 6.66 3.01 -13.16
N SER A 293 7.51 4.03 -13.27
CA SER A 293 7.08 5.34 -13.78
C SER A 293 6.47 5.20 -15.17
N ILE A 294 5.37 5.90 -15.38
CA ILE A 294 4.60 5.91 -16.62
C ILE A 294 5.29 6.88 -17.57
N SER A 295 5.65 6.42 -18.77
CA SER A 295 6.30 7.23 -19.80
C SER A 295 5.31 7.79 -20.82
N LEU A 296 4.22 7.07 -21.09
CA LEU A 296 3.14 7.48 -21.97
C LEU A 296 1.80 7.00 -21.40
N PHE A 297 0.79 7.86 -21.43
CA PHE A 297 -0.60 7.51 -21.25
C PHE A 297 -1.31 7.52 -22.61
N SER A 298 -2.31 6.65 -22.78
CA SER A 298 -3.17 6.62 -23.96
C SER A 298 -4.61 6.33 -23.54
N VAL A 299 -5.52 7.24 -23.88
CA VAL A 299 -6.96 6.99 -23.90
C VAL A 299 -7.40 6.99 -25.36
N SER A 300 -8.19 5.99 -25.76
CA SER A 300 -8.63 5.84 -27.14
C SER A 300 -10.02 5.23 -27.24
N VAL A 301 -10.78 5.67 -28.24
CA VAL A 301 -12.04 5.08 -28.66
C VAL A 301 -11.84 4.55 -30.08
N TYR A 302 -12.13 3.27 -30.28
CA TYR A 302 -12.10 2.61 -31.58
C TYR A 302 -13.53 2.32 -32.04
N ASP A 303 -13.79 2.33 -33.34
CA ASP A 303 -15.04 1.77 -33.89
C ASP A 303 -14.98 0.23 -33.99
N LYS A 304 -16.06 -0.39 -34.45
CA LYS A 304 -16.18 -1.85 -34.65
C LYS A 304 -15.15 -2.42 -35.66
N SER A 305 -14.61 -1.61 -36.57
CA SER A 305 -13.55 -2.02 -37.51
C SER A 305 -12.14 -1.95 -36.90
N GLY A 306 -11.98 -1.35 -35.72
CA GLY A 306 -10.69 -1.11 -35.09
C GLY A 306 -10.03 0.21 -35.51
N LYS A 307 -10.75 1.09 -36.22
CA LYS A 307 -10.27 2.45 -36.55
C LYS A 307 -10.35 3.35 -35.32
N VAL A 308 -9.30 4.14 -35.08
CA VAL A 308 -9.28 5.15 -34.00
C VAL A 308 -10.22 6.30 -34.36
N MET A 309 -11.19 6.56 -33.47
CA MET A 309 -12.18 7.63 -33.64
C MET A 309 -11.90 8.82 -32.72
N LEU A 310 -11.48 8.56 -31.47
CA LEU A 310 -11.00 9.57 -30.52
C LEU A 310 -9.71 9.06 -29.89
N GLN A 311 -8.71 9.93 -29.70
CA GLN A 311 -7.48 9.56 -29.00
C GLN A 311 -6.86 10.77 -28.30
N LYS A 312 -6.37 10.53 -27.07
CA LYS A 312 -5.48 11.43 -26.36
C LYS A 312 -4.29 10.64 -25.82
N LYS A 313 -3.09 11.07 -26.21
CA LYS A 313 -1.81 10.60 -25.67
C LYS A 313 -1.10 11.76 -24.99
N TRP A 314 -0.39 11.47 -23.90
CA TRP A 314 0.45 12.43 -23.19
C TRP A 314 1.53 11.71 -22.41
N ASN A 315 2.66 12.39 -22.18
CA ASN A 315 3.80 11.82 -21.45
C ASN A 315 3.56 11.84 -19.93
N GLY A 316 4.24 10.94 -19.23
CA GLY A 316 4.34 10.94 -17.78
C GLY A 316 5.79 10.90 -17.29
N ASP A 317 5.99 11.11 -15.99
CA ASP A 317 7.28 11.01 -15.30
C ASP A 317 7.21 10.24 -13.96
N SER A 318 5.99 9.89 -13.52
CA SER A 318 5.65 9.37 -12.19
C SER A 318 5.03 7.98 -12.25
N CYS A 319 5.04 7.24 -11.14
CA CYS A 319 4.31 5.97 -10.97
C CYS A 319 2.77 6.16 -10.90
N PHE A 320 2.27 7.39 -10.95
CA PHE A 320 0.84 7.72 -10.76
C PHE A 320 0.34 8.65 -11.87
N GLY A 321 -0.96 8.59 -12.14
CA GLY A 321 -1.65 9.49 -13.08
C GLY A 321 -3.16 9.48 -12.90
N THR A 322 -3.86 10.23 -13.75
CA THR A 322 -5.33 10.27 -13.79
C THR A 322 -5.84 10.16 -15.22
N VAL A 323 -6.94 9.46 -15.41
CA VAL A 323 -7.65 9.36 -16.71
C VAL A 323 -8.27 10.71 -17.08
N SER A 324 -8.64 11.54 -16.09
CA SER A 324 -9.29 12.84 -16.30
C SER A 324 -8.45 13.86 -17.07
N THR A 325 -7.12 13.67 -17.20
CA THR A 325 -6.28 14.47 -18.10
C THR A 325 -6.69 14.33 -19.58
N ALA A 326 -7.41 13.26 -19.94
CA ALA A 326 -7.97 13.06 -21.28
C ALA A 326 -9.39 13.63 -21.47
N ASP A 327 -10.09 14.02 -20.39
CA ASP A 327 -11.53 14.30 -20.41
C ASP A 327 -11.93 15.36 -21.44
N SER A 328 -11.28 16.53 -21.40
CA SER A 328 -11.52 17.64 -22.33
C SER A 328 -11.09 17.34 -23.78
N ALA A 329 -10.31 16.29 -24.03
CA ALA A 329 -9.84 15.90 -25.35
C ALA A 329 -10.68 14.78 -26.00
N ILE A 330 -11.31 13.91 -25.19
CA ILE A 330 -12.13 12.79 -25.68
C ILE A 330 -13.59 13.23 -25.75
N THR A 331 -13.96 13.88 -26.86
CA THR A 331 -15.30 14.45 -27.07
C THR A 331 -16.31 13.41 -27.57
N PHE A 332 -16.81 12.57 -26.65
CA PHE A 332 -17.78 11.50 -26.94
C PHE A 332 -19.02 11.95 -27.73
N GLY A 333 -19.51 13.18 -27.53
CA GLY A 333 -20.67 13.71 -28.27
C GLY A 333 -20.46 13.87 -29.78
N LYS A 334 -19.22 13.75 -30.28
CA LYS A 334 -18.91 13.72 -31.72
C LYS A 334 -19.01 12.32 -32.35
N LEU A 335 -19.28 11.28 -31.56
CA LEU A 335 -19.48 9.94 -32.08
C LEU A 335 -20.87 9.83 -32.73
N THR A 336 -20.91 9.21 -33.90
CA THR A 336 -22.15 8.83 -34.58
C THR A 336 -22.77 7.61 -33.91
N GLU A 337 -23.93 7.17 -34.39
CA GLU A 337 -24.46 5.86 -34.03
C GLU A 337 -23.49 4.72 -34.43
N GLY A 338 -23.34 3.73 -33.55
CA GLY A 338 -22.44 2.60 -33.77
C GLY A 338 -21.97 1.90 -32.48
N THR A 339 -21.24 0.80 -32.65
CA THR A 339 -20.54 0.09 -31.57
C THR A 339 -19.08 0.55 -31.52
N TYR A 340 -18.60 0.86 -30.32
CA TYR A 340 -17.28 1.40 -30.06
C TYR A 340 -16.57 0.67 -28.92
N ARG A 341 -15.23 0.73 -28.89
CA ARG A 341 -14.40 0.14 -27.85
C ARG A 341 -13.55 1.22 -27.19
N TYR A 342 -13.83 1.48 -25.92
CA TYR A 342 -13.07 2.39 -25.05
C TYR A 342 -11.88 1.66 -24.43
N LEU A 343 -10.69 2.24 -24.62
CA LEU A 343 -9.42 1.67 -24.18
C LEU A 343 -8.61 2.72 -23.40
N VAL A 344 -8.13 2.31 -22.22
CA VAL A 344 -7.13 3.06 -21.44
C VAL A 344 -5.92 2.18 -21.29
N ALA A 345 -4.76 2.68 -21.69
CA ALA A 345 -3.48 2.01 -21.54
C ALA A 345 -2.37 2.98 -21.15
N ILE A 346 -1.28 2.42 -20.64
CA ILE A 346 -0.04 3.13 -20.35
C ILE A 346 1.15 2.38 -20.93
N ARG A 347 2.25 3.10 -21.17
CA ARG A 347 3.59 2.55 -21.40
C ARG A 347 4.48 2.95 -20.24
N ASP A 348 5.06 1.99 -19.53
CA ASP A 348 6.01 2.29 -18.46
C ASP A 348 7.43 2.54 -18.98
N VAL A 349 8.34 2.97 -18.09
CA VAL A 349 9.75 3.21 -18.42
C VAL A 349 10.52 1.94 -18.82
N THR A 350 9.98 0.75 -18.56
CA THR A 350 10.51 -0.54 -19.07
C THR A 350 10.10 -0.83 -20.52
N LYS A 351 9.28 0.05 -21.12
CA LYS A 351 8.69 -0.08 -22.45
C LYS A 351 7.60 -1.14 -22.56
N THR A 352 7.03 -1.55 -21.43
CA THR A 352 5.88 -2.46 -21.41
C THR A 352 4.60 -1.65 -21.55
N ASP A 353 3.77 -2.01 -22.52
CA ASP A 353 2.41 -1.50 -22.68
C ASP A 353 1.44 -2.31 -21.80
N ILE A 354 0.65 -1.61 -20.98
CA ILE A 354 -0.29 -2.22 -20.03
C ILE A 354 -1.68 -1.64 -20.31
N ILE A 355 -2.63 -2.51 -20.66
CA ILE A 355 -4.04 -2.17 -20.83
C ILE A 355 -4.71 -2.19 -19.45
N LEU A 356 -5.33 -1.06 -19.08
CA LEU A 356 -6.02 -0.85 -17.80
C LEU A 356 -7.54 -0.98 -17.95
N ILE A 357 -8.07 -0.52 -19.09
CA ILE A 357 -9.48 -0.64 -19.46
C ILE A 357 -9.55 -1.05 -20.93
N ASN A 358 -10.41 -2.01 -21.24
CA ASN A 358 -10.82 -2.37 -22.60
C ASN A 358 -12.29 -2.79 -22.52
N ARG A 359 -13.20 -1.90 -22.90
CA ARG A 359 -14.65 -2.08 -22.75
C ARG A 359 -15.38 -1.66 -24.01
N GLU A 360 -16.40 -2.41 -24.38
CA GLU A 360 -17.31 -2.05 -25.46
C GLU A 360 -18.42 -1.13 -24.93
N PHE A 361 -18.88 -0.21 -25.78
CA PHE A 361 -20.05 0.61 -25.54
C PHE A 361 -20.77 0.89 -26.87
N THR A 362 -22.05 1.25 -26.78
CA THR A 362 -22.83 1.70 -27.95
C THR A 362 -23.06 3.20 -27.88
N VAL A 363 -23.08 3.84 -29.05
CA VAL A 363 -23.68 5.15 -29.26
C VAL A 363 -24.87 4.93 -30.17
N GLY A 364 -26.01 5.56 -29.90
CA GLY A 364 -27.17 5.47 -30.78
C GLY A 364 -28.07 6.68 -30.65
N ALA A 365 -28.83 6.97 -31.71
CA ALA A 365 -29.98 7.81 -31.58
C ALA A 365 -31.01 7.15 -30.63
N LEU A 366 -31.93 7.95 -30.10
CA LEU A 366 -33.23 7.43 -29.69
C LEU A 366 -34.04 7.20 -30.98
N SER A 367 -33.74 6.11 -31.70
CA SER A 367 -34.47 5.73 -32.91
C SER A 367 -35.93 5.45 -32.56
N GLY A 368 -36.83 6.16 -33.24
CA GLY A 368 -38.24 6.26 -32.87
C GLY A 368 -38.93 4.91 -32.80
N GLY A 369 -39.72 4.71 -31.74
CA GLY A 369 -40.55 3.51 -31.54
C GLY A 369 -39.96 2.42 -30.63
N SER A 370 -38.76 2.59 -30.06
CA SER A 370 -38.20 1.62 -29.11
C SER A 370 -38.13 2.14 -27.66
N ASN A 371 -38.75 1.40 -26.73
CA ASN A 371 -38.77 1.74 -25.30
C ASN A 371 -37.35 1.81 -24.74
N MET A 372 -36.94 2.95 -24.19
CA MET A 372 -35.69 3.05 -23.44
C MET A 372 -35.87 2.40 -22.08
N THR A 373 -35.07 1.38 -21.75
CA THR A 373 -34.95 0.83 -20.40
C THR A 373 -33.48 0.78 -20.02
N LEU A 374 -33.17 1.14 -18.77
CA LEU A 374 -31.83 1.01 -18.21
C LEU A 374 -31.39 -0.47 -18.26
N SER A 375 -30.11 -0.71 -18.57
CA SER A 375 -29.57 -2.07 -18.49
C SER A 375 -29.38 -2.47 -17.03
N TYR A 376 -29.87 -3.65 -16.65
CA TYR A 376 -29.71 -4.20 -15.31
C TYR A 376 -29.66 -5.74 -15.34
N ASP A 377 -29.08 -6.33 -14.31
CA ASP A 377 -29.07 -7.77 -14.11
C ASP A 377 -30.38 -8.22 -13.45
N ALA A 378 -31.24 -8.88 -14.22
CA ALA A 378 -32.55 -9.35 -13.75
C ALA A 378 -32.46 -10.34 -12.58
N ALA A 379 -31.38 -11.14 -12.49
CA ALA A 379 -31.17 -12.05 -11.36
C ALA A 379 -30.81 -11.28 -10.08
N LYS A 380 -30.11 -10.14 -10.19
CA LYS A 380 -29.85 -9.25 -9.03
C LYS A 380 -31.12 -8.56 -8.55
N ILE A 381 -32.01 -8.15 -9.46
CA ILE A 381 -33.33 -7.60 -9.10
C ILE A 381 -34.19 -8.67 -8.42
N ALA A 382 -34.28 -9.87 -8.98
CA ALA A 382 -34.99 -10.98 -8.35
C ALA A 382 -34.44 -11.31 -6.95
N ALA A 383 -33.12 -11.26 -6.77
CA ALA A 383 -32.45 -11.50 -5.49
C ALA A 383 -32.65 -10.39 -4.43
N VAL A 384 -33.16 -9.20 -4.79
CA VAL A 384 -33.63 -8.20 -3.81
C VAL A 384 -34.96 -8.64 -3.16
N GLY A 385 -35.74 -9.48 -3.85
CA GLY A 385 -37.09 -9.88 -3.44
C GLY A 385 -38.13 -8.77 -3.64
N TYR A 386 -39.35 -9.01 -3.18
CA TYR A 386 -40.50 -8.09 -3.28
C TYR A 386 -41.43 -8.21 -2.07
N GLN A 387 -42.31 -7.23 -1.87
CA GLN A 387 -43.04 -7.04 -0.63
C GLN A 387 -44.17 -8.05 -0.37
N SER A 388 -44.90 -8.49 -1.39
CA SER A 388 -46.11 -9.32 -1.21
C SER A 388 -45.84 -10.70 -0.59
N ASN A 389 -44.63 -11.25 -0.79
CA ASN A 389 -44.16 -12.48 -0.14
C ASN A 389 -43.51 -12.25 1.24
N GLY A 390 -43.33 -11.00 1.66
CA GLY A 390 -42.67 -10.64 2.92
C GLY A 390 -43.58 -10.68 4.14
N THR A 391 -42.98 -10.41 5.29
CA THR A 391 -43.63 -10.17 6.58
C THR A 391 -44.58 -8.96 6.55
N ALA A 392 -45.40 -8.80 7.60
CA ALA A 392 -46.27 -7.64 7.77
C ALA A 392 -45.54 -6.29 7.83
N LEU A 393 -44.22 -6.28 8.11
CA LEU A 393 -43.36 -5.11 8.04
C LEU A 393 -42.87 -4.87 6.61
N GLU A 394 -42.33 -5.88 5.93
CA GLU A 394 -41.88 -5.78 4.52
C GLU A 394 -43.01 -5.34 3.57
N LYS A 395 -44.25 -5.78 3.84
CA LYS A 395 -45.47 -5.32 3.12
C LYS A 395 -45.73 -3.81 3.17
N LYS A 396 -45.05 -3.08 4.07
CA LYS A 396 -45.11 -1.61 4.18
C LYS A 396 -43.85 -0.89 3.64
N ALA A 397 -42.78 -1.62 3.33
CA ALA A 397 -41.45 -1.07 3.06
C ALA A 397 -41.14 -0.67 1.60
N CYS A 398 -42.13 -0.21 0.81
CA CYS A 398 -42.00 -0.04 -0.65
C CYS A 398 -40.82 0.85 -1.08
N ALA A 399 -40.61 1.97 -0.39
CA ALA A 399 -39.48 2.87 -0.62
C ALA A 399 -38.11 2.20 -0.42
N SER A 400 -37.97 1.27 0.53
CA SER A 400 -36.72 0.56 0.80
C SER A 400 -36.42 -0.51 -0.26
N TYR A 401 -37.44 -1.21 -0.76
CA TYR A 401 -37.28 -2.13 -1.90
C TYR A 401 -36.93 -1.34 -3.19
N ALA A 402 -37.62 -0.23 -3.45
CA ALA A 402 -37.32 0.62 -4.60
C ALA A 402 -35.87 1.17 -4.57
N LEU A 403 -35.39 1.52 -3.37
CA LEU A 403 -34.00 1.95 -3.14
C LEU A 403 -32.98 0.81 -3.31
N ALA A 404 -33.35 -0.42 -2.92
CA ALA A 404 -32.54 -1.60 -3.16
C ALA A 404 -32.41 -1.91 -4.66
N TYR A 405 -33.49 -1.84 -5.43
CA TYR A 405 -33.45 -1.99 -6.90
C TYR A 405 -32.56 -0.90 -7.53
N CYS A 406 -32.76 0.37 -7.17
CA CYS A 406 -31.92 1.48 -7.66
C CYS A 406 -30.42 1.24 -7.47
N ASN A 407 -30.00 0.82 -6.27
CA ASN A 407 -28.60 0.54 -5.99
C ASN A 407 -28.11 -0.75 -6.67
N ALA A 408 -28.95 -1.78 -6.83
CA ALA A 408 -28.61 -2.98 -7.58
C ALA A 408 -28.36 -2.68 -9.07
N ILE A 409 -29.19 -1.84 -9.69
CA ILE A 409 -29.01 -1.36 -11.08
C ILE A 409 -27.69 -0.57 -11.21
N LEU A 410 -27.43 0.38 -10.30
CA LEU A 410 -26.26 1.26 -10.40
C LEU A 410 -24.92 0.60 -10.04
N THR A 411 -24.93 -0.44 -9.20
CA THR A 411 -23.70 -1.02 -8.61
C THR A 411 -23.48 -2.50 -8.92
N GLY A 412 -24.47 -3.20 -9.51
CA GLY A 412 -24.47 -4.65 -9.66
C GLY A 412 -24.52 -5.44 -8.34
N THR A 413 -24.69 -4.76 -7.20
CA THR A 413 -24.63 -5.37 -5.86
C THR A 413 -26.01 -5.41 -5.21
N VAL A 414 -26.42 -6.60 -4.77
CA VAL A 414 -27.68 -6.79 -4.04
C VAL A 414 -27.49 -6.30 -2.60
N THR A 415 -28.35 -5.38 -2.17
CA THR A 415 -28.43 -4.93 -0.76
C THR A 415 -29.82 -5.25 -0.23
N SER A 416 -29.92 -5.80 0.98
CA SER A 416 -31.23 -6.10 1.57
C SER A 416 -32.02 -4.81 1.82
N PRO A 417 -33.32 -4.75 1.49
CA PRO A 417 -34.18 -3.60 1.82
C PRO A 417 -34.17 -3.21 3.30
N HIS A 418 -34.03 -4.19 4.20
CA HIS A 418 -33.89 -4.00 5.65
C HIS A 418 -32.75 -3.04 6.03
N SER A 419 -31.66 -3.01 5.26
CA SER A 419 -30.53 -2.10 5.50
C SER A 419 -30.93 -0.62 5.43
N TYR A 420 -32.03 -0.30 4.74
CA TYR A 420 -32.55 1.05 4.57
C TYR A 420 -33.65 1.43 5.57
N TRP A 421 -34.11 0.52 6.42
CA TRP A 421 -35.12 0.82 7.44
C TRP A 421 -34.57 1.76 8.53
N SER A 422 -35.44 2.50 9.21
CA SER A 422 -35.05 3.35 10.34
C SER A 422 -34.66 2.51 11.57
N SER A 423 -35.36 1.38 11.80
CA SER A 423 -35.05 0.40 12.84
C SER A 423 -35.56 -1.01 12.44
N SER A 424 -35.40 -2.02 13.29
CA SER A 424 -35.96 -3.36 13.06
C SER A 424 -37.49 -3.42 13.14
N THR A 425 -38.13 -2.43 13.76
CA THR A 425 -39.60 -2.37 13.98
C THR A 425 -40.29 -1.24 13.21
N ASN A 426 -39.53 -0.24 12.73
CA ASN A 426 -40.02 0.80 11.83
C ASN A 426 -39.32 0.72 10.47
N VAL A 427 -40.11 0.48 9.42
CA VAL A 427 -39.66 0.29 8.03
C VAL A 427 -39.49 1.58 7.23
N ASP A 428 -39.71 2.75 7.84
CA ASP A 428 -39.51 4.05 7.21
C ASP A 428 -38.13 4.13 6.53
N CYS A 429 -38.12 4.43 5.23
CA CYS A 429 -36.92 4.37 4.41
C CYS A 429 -35.98 5.55 4.68
N VAL A 430 -34.79 5.25 5.20
CA VAL A 430 -33.70 6.20 5.41
C VAL A 430 -32.89 6.33 4.10
N TRP A 431 -33.39 7.15 3.19
CA TRP A 431 -32.84 7.36 1.83
C TRP A 431 -31.33 7.58 1.79
N SER A 432 -30.78 8.30 2.78
CA SER A 432 -29.34 8.59 2.88
C SER A 432 -28.47 7.35 3.07
N LYS A 433 -28.98 6.26 3.67
CA LYS A 433 -28.28 4.96 3.76
C LYS A 433 -28.05 4.34 2.38
N GLY A 434 -28.91 4.65 1.41
CA GLY A 434 -28.73 4.28 0.00
C GLY A 434 -28.08 5.37 -0.86
N GLY A 435 -27.70 6.51 -0.29
CA GLY A 435 -27.20 7.68 -1.03
C GLY A 435 -28.26 8.33 -1.93
N TYR A 436 -29.52 8.32 -1.51
CA TYR A 436 -30.64 8.99 -2.18
C TYR A 436 -31.22 10.12 -1.31
N THR A 437 -31.90 11.06 -1.95
CA THR A 437 -32.72 12.10 -1.30
C THR A 437 -34.04 12.26 -2.03
N THR A 438 -35.11 12.60 -1.31
CA THR A 438 -36.42 12.89 -1.88
C THR A 438 -36.57 14.38 -2.18
N LYS A 439 -36.87 14.72 -3.44
CA LYS A 439 -37.23 16.07 -3.87
C LYS A 439 -38.75 16.17 -4.07
N SER A 440 -39.32 17.34 -3.81
CA SER A 440 -40.73 17.67 -4.10
C SER A 440 -40.80 18.65 -5.27
N TYR A 441 -41.83 18.54 -6.09
CA TYR A 441 -42.00 19.29 -7.34
C TYR A 441 -43.36 20.01 -7.36
N ALA A 442 -43.48 21.06 -8.18
CA ALA A 442 -44.69 21.90 -8.23
C ALA A 442 -45.87 21.25 -8.97
N SER A 443 -45.62 20.27 -9.86
CA SER A 443 -46.64 19.65 -10.70
C SER A 443 -46.28 18.22 -11.13
N GLU A 444 -47.28 17.49 -11.64
CA GLU A 444 -47.10 16.18 -12.27
C GLU A 444 -46.09 16.25 -13.43
N ALA A 445 -46.26 17.20 -14.35
CA ALA A 445 -45.33 17.41 -15.47
C ALA A 445 -43.88 17.65 -14.99
N ALA A 446 -43.69 18.44 -13.92
CA ALA A 446 -42.36 18.73 -13.39
C ALA A 446 -41.67 17.49 -12.78
N VAL A 447 -42.41 16.62 -12.06
CA VAL A 447 -41.82 15.39 -11.49
C VAL A 447 -41.57 14.33 -12.56
N LEU A 448 -42.45 14.20 -13.56
CA LEU A 448 -42.26 13.27 -14.68
C LEU A 448 -41.07 13.69 -15.56
N GLN A 449 -40.92 14.99 -15.86
CA GLN A 449 -39.75 15.51 -16.56
C GLN A 449 -38.46 15.29 -15.75
N ALA A 450 -38.50 15.42 -14.43
CA ALA A 450 -37.33 15.12 -13.59
C ALA A 450 -36.96 13.62 -13.61
N ALA A 451 -37.95 12.72 -13.59
CA ALA A 451 -37.73 11.28 -13.73
C ALA A 451 -37.14 10.92 -15.11
N TYR A 452 -37.62 11.57 -16.18
CA TYR A 452 -37.04 11.46 -17.52
C TYR A 452 -35.57 11.89 -17.57
N ASN A 453 -35.26 13.05 -16.98
CA ASN A 453 -33.90 13.58 -16.97
C ASN A 453 -32.91 12.66 -16.22
N GLU A 454 -33.33 12.01 -15.12
CA GLU A 454 -32.51 11.00 -14.44
C GLU A 454 -32.30 9.75 -15.33
N LEU A 455 -33.34 9.28 -16.04
CA LEU A 455 -33.21 8.17 -17.00
C LEU A 455 -32.23 8.50 -18.13
N MET A 456 -32.30 9.71 -18.71
CA MET A 456 -31.35 10.16 -19.75
C MET A 456 -29.92 10.28 -19.22
N ALA A 457 -29.76 10.60 -17.94
CA ALA A 457 -28.47 10.55 -17.23
C ALA A 457 -28.01 9.11 -16.87
N GLY A 458 -28.75 8.07 -17.30
CA GLY A 458 -28.44 6.66 -17.04
C GLY A 458 -28.73 6.20 -15.62
N LYS A 459 -29.60 6.91 -14.87
CA LYS A 459 -29.85 6.67 -13.45
C LYS A 459 -31.31 6.25 -13.19
N PRO A 460 -31.55 5.23 -12.36
CA PRO A 460 -32.89 4.91 -11.89
C PRO A 460 -33.31 5.89 -10.79
N SER A 461 -34.55 6.35 -10.85
CA SER A 461 -35.17 7.24 -9.86
C SER A 461 -36.39 6.57 -9.21
N ILE A 462 -36.87 7.10 -8.09
CA ILE A 462 -37.90 6.45 -7.27
C ILE A 462 -39.11 7.37 -7.17
N LEU A 463 -40.15 7.08 -7.95
CA LEU A 463 -41.32 7.95 -8.10
C LEU A 463 -42.36 7.64 -7.02
N HIS A 464 -42.87 8.68 -6.36
CA HIS A 464 -44.05 8.55 -5.50
C HIS A 464 -45.31 8.51 -6.35
N VAL A 465 -46.16 7.51 -6.11
CA VAL A 465 -47.39 7.28 -6.88
C VAL A 465 -48.56 6.93 -5.97
N THR A 466 -49.77 7.08 -6.51
CA THR A 466 -51.05 6.75 -5.88
C THR A 466 -51.85 5.84 -6.81
N GLY A 467 -52.81 5.05 -6.28
CA GLY A 467 -53.61 4.15 -7.11
C GLY A 467 -54.29 3.08 -6.26
N ASN A 468 -53.92 1.81 -6.49
CA ASN A 468 -54.39 0.68 -5.68
C ASN A 468 -54.03 0.78 -4.18
N THR A 469 -53.13 1.70 -3.81
CA THR A 469 -52.86 2.10 -2.42
C THR A 469 -52.88 3.63 -2.29
N PRO A 470 -53.12 4.18 -1.07
CA PRO A 470 -53.08 5.62 -0.83
C PRO A 470 -51.70 6.26 -1.07
N GLN A 471 -50.62 5.50 -0.85
CA GLN A 471 -49.24 5.90 -1.10
C GLN A 471 -48.43 4.68 -1.55
N HIS A 472 -47.54 4.86 -2.54
CA HIS A 472 -46.58 3.85 -2.98
C HIS A 472 -45.33 4.50 -3.57
N TRP A 473 -44.24 3.75 -3.64
CA TRP A 473 -42.99 4.18 -4.27
C TRP A 473 -42.53 3.10 -5.24
N ILE A 474 -42.18 3.48 -6.46
CA ILE A 474 -41.77 2.55 -7.54
C ILE A 474 -40.45 2.99 -8.16
N THR A 475 -39.64 2.03 -8.64
CA THR A 475 -38.36 2.33 -9.28
C THR A 475 -38.55 2.58 -10.77
N ILE A 476 -38.39 3.82 -11.22
CA ILE A 476 -38.41 4.18 -12.63
C ILE A 476 -37.12 3.67 -13.29
N ILE A 477 -37.30 2.81 -14.30
CA ILE A 477 -36.21 2.15 -15.04
C ILE A 477 -36.27 2.42 -16.54
N GLY A 478 -37.32 3.04 -17.06
CA GLY A 478 -37.44 3.28 -18.50
C GLY A 478 -38.53 4.27 -18.89
N CYS A 479 -38.52 4.62 -20.16
CA CYS A 479 -39.45 5.53 -20.82
C CYS A 479 -39.76 5.01 -22.24
N LYS A 480 -41.03 4.99 -22.61
CA LYS A 480 -41.55 4.67 -23.96
C LYS A 480 -41.48 5.88 -24.91
N LYS A 481 -41.31 7.08 -24.36
CA LYS A 481 -41.25 8.35 -25.07
C LYS A 481 -39.81 8.83 -25.29
N THR A 482 -39.58 9.44 -26.44
CA THR A 482 -38.28 9.96 -26.91
C THR A 482 -38.27 11.50 -26.96
N GLY A 483 -37.07 12.09 -27.08
CA GLY A 483 -36.88 13.54 -27.29
C GLY A 483 -36.28 14.25 -26.08
N ASP A 484 -36.72 15.49 -25.82
CA ASP A 484 -36.40 16.28 -24.63
C ASP A 484 -37.25 15.91 -23.40
N GLY A 485 -38.25 15.04 -23.58
CA GLY A 485 -39.24 14.66 -22.57
C GLY A 485 -40.47 15.58 -22.53
N SER A 486 -40.57 16.58 -23.42
CA SER A 486 -41.66 17.54 -23.43
C SER A 486 -43.05 16.88 -23.50
N GLY A 487 -43.91 17.23 -22.54
CA GLY A 487 -45.22 16.60 -22.36
C GLY A 487 -45.17 15.12 -21.99
N ILE A 488 -44.14 14.65 -21.28
CA ILE A 488 -44.10 13.28 -20.75
C ILE A 488 -45.28 12.99 -19.82
N SER A 489 -45.83 11.79 -19.96
CA SER A 489 -47.00 11.28 -19.24
C SER A 489 -46.66 10.04 -18.40
N VAL A 490 -47.55 9.68 -17.47
CA VAL A 490 -47.40 8.47 -16.65
C VAL A 490 -47.42 7.19 -17.50
N SER A 491 -48.11 7.19 -18.64
CA SER A 491 -48.13 6.09 -19.62
C SER A 491 -46.81 5.91 -20.38
N ASP A 492 -45.94 6.92 -20.38
CA ASP A 492 -44.62 6.81 -20.97
C ASP A 492 -43.63 6.10 -20.03
N LEU A 493 -43.83 6.13 -18.71
CA LEU A 493 -42.84 5.58 -17.77
C LEU A 493 -42.97 4.06 -17.59
N VAL A 494 -41.81 3.41 -17.51
CA VAL A 494 -41.63 1.99 -17.19
C VAL A 494 -40.94 1.87 -15.84
N ALA A 495 -41.48 1.03 -14.95
CA ALA A 495 -41.02 0.91 -13.57
C ALA A 495 -40.94 -0.55 -13.11
N ILE A 496 -40.13 -0.80 -12.08
CA ILE A 496 -40.22 -2.00 -11.24
C ILE A 496 -41.13 -1.66 -10.06
N ASP A 497 -42.17 -2.46 -9.85
CA ASP A 497 -43.10 -2.35 -8.73
C ASP A 497 -42.59 -3.17 -7.52
N PRO A 498 -42.28 -2.54 -6.37
CA PRO A 498 -41.90 -3.27 -5.16
C PRO A 498 -42.92 -4.27 -4.63
N TRP A 499 -44.20 -4.15 -5.00
CA TRP A 499 -45.24 -5.04 -4.49
C TRP A 499 -45.02 -6.50 -4.94
N ASP A 500 -44.80 -6.71 -6.24
CA ASP A 500 -44.67 -8.04 -6.87
C ASP A 500 -43.34 -8.23 -7.64
N GLY A 501 -42.46 -7.23 -7.61
CA GLY A 501 -41.16 -7.25 -8.29
C GLY A 501 -41.26 -7.14 -9.82
N LYS A 502 -42.45 -6.90 -10.38
CA LYS A 502 -42.67 -6.93 -11.83
C LYS A 502 -42.34 -5.59 -12.48
N VAL A 503 -41.92 -5.67 -13.75
CA VAL A 503 -41.86 -4.52 -14.64
C VAL A 503 -43.27 -4.16 -15.11
N ILE A 504 -43.64 -2.89 -15.02
CA ILE A 504 -44.96 -2.35 -15.39
C ILE A 504 -44.81 -1.07 -16.23
N THR A 505 -45.82 -0.71 -17.02
CA THR A 505 -46.05 0.72 -17.31
C THR A 505 -46.64 1.35 -16.06
N VAL A 506 -46.24 2.56 -15.69
CA VAL A 506 -46.76 3.18 -14.46
C VAL A 506 -48.27 3.38 -14.53
N SER A 507 -48.81 3.75 -15.70
CA SER A 507 -50.25 3.94 -15.94
C SER A 507 -51.11 2.70 -15.74
N ASP A 508 -50.53 1.49 -15.84
CA ASP A 508 -51.27 0.22 -15.79
C ASP A 508 -51.81 -0.06 -14.37
N LYS A 509 -51.17 0.51 -13.34
CA LYS A 509 -51.51 0.33 -11.92
C LYS A 509 -51.65 1.65 -11.13
N TYR A 510 -51.02 2.74 -11.57
CA TYR A 510 -50.77 3.91 -10.74
C TYR A 510 -50.92 5.25 -11.48
N LYS A 511 -51.07 6.32 -10.69
CA LYS A 511 -51.21 7.72 -11.12
C LYS A 511 -50.31 8.61 -10.27
N VAL A 512 -49.88 9.75 -10.79
CA VAL A 512 -49.03 10.72 -10.06
C VAL A 512 -49.90 11.89 -9.60
N LYS A 513 -50.46 11.78 -8.39
CA LYS A 513 -51.37 12.80 -7.83
C LYS A 513 -50.91 13.29 -6.45
N THR A 514 -51.32 14.51 -6.11
CA THR A 514 -51.26 15.22 -4.81
C THR A 514 -49.90 15.40 -4.13
N SER A 515 -48.90 14.58 -4.45
CA SER A 515 -47.61 14.54 -3.75
C SER A 515 -46.48 14.20 -4.73
N TYR A 516 -46.19 15.18 -5.58
CA TYR A 516 -45.20 15.10 -6.66
C TYR A 516 -43.76 14.97 -6.09
N ARG A 517 -43.33 13.74 -5.83
CA ARG A 517 -42.05 13.43 -5.18
C ARG A 517 -41.22 12.43 -5.97
N LEU A 518 -39.92 12.67 -6.00
CA LEU A 518 -38.92 11.81 -6.65
C LEU A 518 -37.73 11.58 -5.71
N GLY A 519 -37.41 10.31 -5.44
CA GLY A 519 -36.14 9.90 -4.87
C GLY A 519 -35.07 9.87 -5.96
N VAL A 520 -34.00 10.65 -5.80
CA VAL A 520 -32.88 10.73 -6.75
C VAL A 520 -31.54 10.46 -6.06
N LYS A 521 -30.56 9.96 -6.82
CA LYS A 521 -29.19 9.76 -6.29
C LYS A 521 -28.59 11.11 -5.93
N SER A 522 -28.03 11.20 -4.72
CA SER A 522 -27.42 12.42 -4.17
C SER A 522 -25.97 12.61 -4.60
#